data_AF-A0A920EVL7-F1
#
_entry.id   AF-A0A920EVL7-F1
#
_cell.length_a   1.000
_cell.length_b   1.000
_cell.length_c   1.000
_cell.angle_alpha   90.00
_cell.angle_beta   90.00
_cell.angle_gamma   90.00
#
_symmetry.space_group_name_H-M   'P 1'
#
loop_
_entity.id
_entity.type
_entity.pdbx_description
1 polymer ?
#
loop_
_entity_poly.entity_id
_entity_poly.type
_entity_poly.pdbx_seq_one_letter_code
_entity_poly.pdbx_strand_id
1 'polypeptide(L)'
;MFKKNINNLIIIINIIFFSYYAIQLLVFTDEFALNNLGFFNHAVAGLSEIIGIIFLAFALSFISIIFRGIEKQSPLIYCIFTIQFLVSINFWRYVITNSPGETNLDIISINAMFFSFVTILNLLLIIKNFKKI
;
A
#
# COMPACT_ATOMS: atom_id res chain seq x y z
N MET A 1 3.84 23.41 15.76
CA MET A 1 2.89 23.47 14.63
C MET A 1 3.30 22.56 13.46
N PHE A 2 4.49 22.72 12.86
CA PHE A 2 4.98 21.93 11.71
C PHE A 2 5.02 20.39 11.90
N LYS A 3 5.28 19.88 13.11
CA LYS A 3 5.34 18.43 13.37
C LYS A 3 4.01 17.72 13.11
N LYS A 4 2.87 18.35 13.42
CA LYS A 4 1.53 17.78 13.20
C LYS A 4 1.17 17.75 11.71
N ASN A 5 1.59 18.78 10.97
CA ASN A 5 1.31 18.91 9.53
C ASN A 5 1.97 17.79 8.71
N ILE A 6 3.23 17.46 8.98
CA ILE A 6 3.94 16.40 8.23
C ILE A 6 3.35 15.01 8.53
N ASN A 7 2.98 14.73 9.80
CA ASN A 7 2.37 13.43 10.14
C ASN A 7 1.02 13.26 9.42
N ASN A 8 0.19 14.31 9.46
CA ASN A 8 -1.10 14.31 8.78
C ASN A 8 -0.92 14.16 7.26
N LEU A 9 0.07 14.82 6.67
CA LEU A 9 0.39 14.68 5.25
C LEU A 9 0.73 13.22 4.89
N ILE A 10 1.60 12.57 5.65
CA ILE A 10 1.95 11.15 5.41
C ILE A 10 0.72 10.25 5.54
N ILE A 11 -0.13 10.49 6.55
CA ILE A 11 -1.38 9.75 6.73
C ILE A 11 -2.31 9.94 5.52
N ILE A 12 -2.49 11.17 5.05
CA ILE A 12 -3.33 11.47 3.89
C ILE A 12 -2.78 10.80 2.61
N ILE A 13 -1.46 10.83 2.40
CA ILE A 13 -0.83 10.14 1.26
C ILE A 13 -1.13 8.63 1.31
N ASN A 14 -1.04 8.01 2.48
CA ASN A 14 -1.38 6.60 2.64
C ASN A 14 -2.86 6.31 2.37
N ILE A 15 -3.77 7.17 2.82
CA ILE A 15 -5.20 7.02 2.55
C ILE A 15 -5.44 7.05 1.03
N ILE A 16 -4.91 8.07 0.34
CA ILE A 16 -5.06 8.19 -1.12
C ILE A 16 -4.47 6.98 -1.83
N PHE A 17 -3.26 6.55 -1.43
CA PHE A 17 -2.58 5.40 -2.02
C PHE A 17 -3.41 4.11 -1.88
N PHE A 18 -3.84 3.78 -0.66
CA PHE A 18 -4.62 2.56 -0.44
C PHE A 18 -6.01 2.62 -1.05
N SER A 19 -6.68 3.78 -1.00
CA SER A 19 -7.96 3.97 -1.68
C SER A 19 -7.84 3.81 -3.19
N TYR A 20 -6.78 4.33 -3.80
CA TYR A 20 -6.52 4.16 -5.23
C TYR A 20 -6.43 2.67 -5.60
N TYR A 21 -5.54 1.91 -4.95
CA TYR A 21 -5.40 0.49 -5.26
C TYR A 21 -6.65 -0.32 -4.89
N ALA A 22 -7.35 0.02 -3.79
CA ALA A 22 -8.59 -0.65 -3.43
C ALA A 22 -9.66 -0.45 -4.50
N ILE A 23 -9.81 0.75 -5.06
CA ILE A 23 -10.76 1.01 -6.15
C ILE A 23 -10.38 0.21 -7.40
N GLN A 24 -9.09 0.18 -7.76
CA GLN A 24 -8.61 -0.62 -8.89
C GLN A 24 -8.91 -2.12 -8.71
N LEU A 25 -8.78 -2.62 -7.49
CA LEU A 25 -8.94 -4.04 -7.17
C LEU A 25 -10.39 -4.49 -6.87
N LEU A 26 -11.31 -3.55 -6.62
CA LEU A 26 -12.71 -3.85 -6.26
C LEU A 26 -13.71 -3.43 -7.33
N VAL A 27 -13.45 -2.32 -8.03
CA VAL A 27 -14.37 -1.74 -9.02
C VAL A 27 -13.90 -2.02 -10.43
N PHE A 28 -12.59 -1.96 -10.66
CA PHE A 28 -11.95 -2.15 -11.97
C PHE A 28 -11.13 -3.44 -12.01
N THR A 29 -11.61 -4.50 -11.34
CA THR A 29 -10.87 -5.74 -11.13
C THR A 29 -10.42 -6.37 -12.45
N ASP A 30 -11.31 -6.37 -13.44
CA ASP A 30 -11.07 -6.96 -14.76
C ASP A 30 -9.99 -6.16 -15.52
N GLU A 31 -10.14 -4.84 -15.56
CA GLU A 31 -9.16 -3.94 -16.17
C GLU A 31 -7.82 -3.98 -15.45
N PHE A 32 -7.84 -4.07 -14.12
CA PHE A 32 -6.63 -4.20 -13.32
C PHE A 32 -5.91 -5.51 -13.62
N ALA A 33 -6.63 -6.64 -13.67
CA ALA A 33 -6.06 -7.94 -13.97
C ALA A 33 -5.46 -7.98 -15.39
N LEU A 34 -6.19 -7.48 -16.39
CA LEU A 34 -5.68 -7.42 -17.76
C LEU A 34 -4.45 -6.52 -17.88
N ASN A 35 -4.47 -5.32 -17.28
CA ASN A 35 -3.38 -4.37 -17.38
C ASN A 35 -2.15 -4.75 -16.56
N ASN A 36 -2.31 -5.43 -15.42
CA ASN A 36 -1.21 -5.69 -14.48
C ASN A 36 -0.79 -7.17 -14.42
N LEU A 37 -1.63 -8.12 -14.83
CA LEU A 37 -1.32 -9.55 -14.79
C LEU A 37 -1.27 -10.17 -16.18
N GLY A 38 -1.82 -9.52 -17.21
CA GLY A 38 -1.81 -9.99 -18.60
C GLY A 38 -2.93 -10.99 -18.94
N PHE A 39 -3.69 -11.43 -17.95
CA PHE A 39 -4.81 -12.35 -18.12
C PHE A 39 -5.89 -12.13 -17.06
N PHE A 40 -7.09 -12.62 -17.35
CA PHE A 40 -8.22 -12.61 -16.42
C PHE A 40 -8.75 -14.03 -16.20
N ASN A 41 -8.99 -14.37 -14.93
CA ASN A 41 -9.73 -15.55 -14.51
C ASN A 41 -10.46 -15.24 -13.19
N HIS A 42 -11.63 -15.82 -12.96
CA HIS A 42 -12.43 -15.63 -11.74
C HIS A 42 -11.66 -15.90 -10.44
N ALA A 43 -10.71 -16.85 -10.44
CA ALA A 43 -9.86 -17.08 -9.27
C ALA A 43 -8.93 -15.89 -8.97
N VAL A 44 -8.35 -15.29 -10.01
CA VAL A 44 -7.50 -14.10 -9.91
C VAL A 44 -8.33 -12.89 -9.52
N ALA A 45 -9.53 -12.73 -10.08
CA ALA A 45 -10.46 -11.67 -9.71
C ALA A 45 -10.82 -11.74 -8.22
N GLY A 46 -11.21 -12.93 -7.72
CA GLY A 46 -11.53 -13.11 -6.31
C GLY A 46 -10.35 -12.83 -5.38
N LEU A 47 -9.12 -13.20 -5.77
CA LEU A 47 -7.92 -12.86 -5.00
C LEU A 47 -7.66 -11.35 -5.00
N SER A 48 -7.79 -10.70 -6.15
CA SER A 48 -7.66 -9.24 -6.30
C SER A 48 -8.65 -8.51 -5.41
N GLU A 49 -9.92 -8.93 -5.40
CA GLU A 49 -10.95 -8.34 -4.55
C GLU A 49 -10.61 -8.48 -3.06
N ILE A 50 -10.13 -9.65 -2.61
CA ILE A 50 -9.69 -9.84 -1.22
C ILE A 50 -8.55 -8.86 -0.88
N ILE A 51 -7.57 -8.69 -1.77
CA ILE A 51 -6.48 -7.71 -1.58
C ILE A 51 -7.06 -6.29 -1.54
N GLY A 52 -8.04 -5.98 -2.39
CA GLY A 52 -8.75 -4.70 -2.41
C GLY A 52 -9.47 -4.40 -1.09
N ILE A 53 -10.14 -5.40 -0.48
CA ILE A 53 -10.77 -5.28 0.84
C ILE A 53 -9.71 -5.00 1.91
N ILE A 54 -8.57 -5.70 1.88
CA ILE A 54 -7.46 -5.48 2.82
C ILE A 54 -6.93 -4.04 2.68
N PHE A 55 -6.75 -3.55 1.46
CA PHE A 55 -6.29 -2.17 1.22
C PHE A 55 -7.32 -1.14 1.67
N LEU A 56 -8.61 -1.37 1.43
CA LEU A 56 -9.67 -0.53 1.95
C LEU A 56 -9.65 -0.49 3.49
N ALA A 57 -9.42 -1.64 4.14
CA ALA A 57 -9.28 -1.71 5.59
C ALA A 57 -8.08 -0.88 6.09
N PHE A 58 -6.94 -0.89 5.40
CA PHE A 58 -5.81 -0.02 5.73
C PHE A 58 -6.12 1.47 5.57
N ALA A 59 -6.83 1.87 4.51
CA ALA A 59 -7.28 3.24 4.32
C ALA A 59 -8.19 3.70 5.48
N LEU A 60 -9.19 2.89 5.84
CA LEU A 60 -10.08 3.15 6.98
C LEU A 60 -9.31 3.21 8.31
N SER A 61 -8.28 2.39 8.45
CA SER A 61 -7.43 2.39 9.64
C SER A 61 -6.62 3.68 9.77
N PHE A 62 -6.09 4.22 8.67
CA PHE A 62 -5.47 5.54 8.67
C PHE A 62 -6.46 6.67 8.97
N ILE A 63 -7.69 6.58 8.47
CA ILE A 63 -8.76 7.53 8.83
C ILE A 63 -9.02 7.48 10.34
N SER A 64 -9.08 6.29 10.95
CA SER A 64 -9.21 6.13 12.40
C SER A 64 -8.06 6.79 13.17
N ILE A 65 -6.83 6.71 12.67
CA ILE A 65 -5.65 7.37 13.26
C ILE A 65 -5.81 8.90 13.30
N ILE A 66 -6.45 9.51 12.29
CA ILE A 66 -6.71 10.97 12.28
C ILE A 66 -7.59 11.37 13.48
N PHE A 67 -8.62 10.59 13.80
CA PHE A 67 -9.56 10.89 14.87
C PHE A 67 -9.05 10.50 16.26
N ARG A 68 -8.39 9.34 16.39
CA ARG A 68 -7.96 8.79 17.69
C ARG A 68 -6.55 9.18 18.11
N GLY A 69 -5.75 9.67 17.16
CA GLY A 69 -4.34 10.00 17.35
C GLY A 69 -3.41 8.80 17.16
N ILE A 70 -2.18 9.09 16.68
CA ILE A 70 -1.12 8.12 16.37
C ILE A 70 -0.73 7.27 17.59
N GLU A 71 -0.70 7.89 18.78
CA GLU A 71 -0.17 7.29 20.02
C GLU A 71 -0.96 6.06 20.50
N LYS A 72 -2.21 5.90 20.04
CA LYS A 72 -3.10 4.81 20.44
C LYS A 72 -3.23 3.69 19.40
N GLN A 73 -2.49 3.76 18.31
CA GLN A 73 -2.66 2.89 17.14
C GLN A 73 -1.32 2.32 16.65
N SER A 74 -0.33 2.21 17.53
CA SER A 74 1.01 1.73 17.16
C SER A 74 1.04 0.36 16.48
N PRO A 75 0.30 -0.69 16.94
CA PRO A 75 0.32 -2.00 16.28
C PRO A 75 -0.15 -1.92 14.83
N LEU A 76 -1.12 -1.05 14.57
CA LEU A 76 -1.72 -0.89 13.26
C LEU A 76 -0.76 -0.21 12.27
N ILE A 77 -0.05 0.83 12.72
CA ILE A 77 0.97 1.51 11.90
C ILE A 77 2.10 0.54 11.55
N TYR A 78 2.58 -0.25 12.51
CA TYR A 78 3.62 -1.26 12.25
C TYR A 78 3.15 -2.36 11.31
N CYS A 79 1.92 -2.85 11.47
CA CYS A 79 1.34 -3.86 10.58
C CYS A 79 1.30 -3.37 9.13
N ILE A 80 0.75 -2.17 8.90
CA ILE A 80 0.67 -1.57 7.57
C ILE A 80 2.06 -1.34 6.97
N PHE A 81 2.98 -0.76 7.76
CA PHE A 81 4.36 -0.57 7.31
C PHE A 81 5.02 -1.88 6.89
N THR A 82 4.85 -2.94 7.68
CA THR A 82 5.44 -4.25 7.40
C THR A 82 4.89 -4.83 6.10
N ILE A 83 3.59 -4.75 5.88
CA ILE A 83 2.98 -5.23 4.63
C ILE A 83 3.47 -4.43 3.43
N GLN A 84 3.50 -3.10 3.51
CA GLN A 84 4.01 -2.27 2.42
C GLN A 84 5.48 -2.59 2.10
N PHE A 85 6.31 -2.76 3.13
CA PHE A 85 7.71 -3.12 2.98
C PHE A 85 7.88 -4.48 2.30
N LEU A 86 7.16 -5.51 2.75
CA LEU A 86 7.23 -6.85 2.17
C LEU A 86 6.72 -6.89 0.73
N VAL A 87 5.63 -6.16 0.42
CA VAL A 87 5.13 -6.02 -0.95
C VAL A 87 6.15 -5.32 -1.84
N SER A 88 6.77 -4.25 -1.35
CA SER A 88 7.82 -3.53 -2.06
C SER A 88 9.01 -4.44 -2.38
N ILE A 89 9.48 -5.23 -1.41
CA ILE A 89 10.56 -6.21 -1.64
C ILE A 89 10.14 -7.25 -2.67
N ASN A 90 8.90 -7.74 -2.61
CA ASN A 90 8.42 -8.73 -3.55
C ASN A 90 8.41 -8.20 -4.99
N PHE A 91 7.99 -6.96 -5.21
CA PHE A 91 8.09 -6.34 -6.53
C PHE A 91 9.54 -6.19 -6.98
N TRP A 92 10.43 -5.69 -6.11
CA TRP A 92 11.85 -5.59 -6.45
C TRP A 92 12.50 -6.94 -6.74
N ARG A 93 12.08 -8.02 -6.09
CA ARG A 93 12.52 -9.39 -6.42
C ARG A 93 12.27 -9.68 -7.89
N TYR A 94 11.04 -9.45 -8.38
CA TYR A 94 10.71 -9.70 -9.80
C TYR A 94 11.52 -8.82 -10.77
N VAL A 95 11.79 -7.56 -10.41
CA VAL A 95 12.64 -6.65 -11.21
C VAL A 95 14.08 -7.16 -11.26
N ILE A 96 14.68 -7.45 -10.10
CA ILE A 96 16.08 -7.87 -9.99
C ILE A 96 16.31 -9.23 -10.64
N THR A 97 15.38 -10.17 -10.50
CA THR A 97 15.49 -11.50 -11.11
C THR A 97 15.02 -11.55 -12.56
N ASN A 98 14.64 -10.40 -13.15
CA ASN A 98 14.17 -10.31 -14.53
C ASN A 98 13.07 -11.34 -14.85
N SER A 99 12.12 -11.52 -13.93
CA SER A 99 11.14 -12.60 -13.97
C SER A 99 9.71 -12.05 -13.87
N PRO A 100 9.18 -11.47 -14.97
CA PRO A 100 7.88 -10.80 -14.91
C PRO A 100 6.66 -11.74 -14.98
N GLY A 101 6.86 -13.03 -15.22
CA GLY A 101 5.75 -13.95 -15.46
C GLY A 101 4.92 -13.50 -16.67
N GLU A 102 3.62 -13.32 -16.47
CA GLU A 102 2.65 -12.91 -17.51
C GLU A 102 2.48 -11.39 -17.64
N THR A 103 3.14 -10.60 -16.79
CA THR A 103 3.06 -9.13 -16.82
C THR A 103 4.31 -8.50 -17.46
N ASN A 104 4.39 -7.17 -17.43
CA ASN A 104 5.53 -6.39 -17.91
C ASN A 104 6.40 -5.92 -16.72
N LEU A 105 7.73 -6.05 -16.86
CA LEU A 105 8.71 -5.51 -15.91
C LEU A 105 8.55 -4.01 -15.66
N ASP A 106 8.13 -3.23 -16.66
CA ASP A 106 7.90 -1.80 -16.50
C ASP A 106 6.78 -1.54 -15.47
N ILE A 107 5.70 -2.31 -15.56
CA ILE A 107 4.55 -2.21 -14.65
C ILE A 107 4.93 -2.67 -13.25
N ILE A 108 5.67 -3.77 -13.13
CA ILE A 108 6.19 -4.23 -11.83
C ILE A 108 7.13 -3.17 -11.23
N SER A 109 7.98 -2.55 -12.04
CA SER A 109 8.93 -1.52 -11.60
C SER A 109 8.22 -0.26 -11.08
N ILE A 110 7.17 0.19 -11.77
CA ILE A 110 6.35 1.32 -11.31
C ILE A 110 5.69 1.01 -9.96
N ASN A 111 5.09 -0.18 -9.82
CA ASN A 111 4.52 -0.63 -8.55
C ASN A 111 5.59 -0.72 -7.45
N ALA A 112 6.78 -1.25 -7.76
CA ALA A 112 7.91 -1.30 -6.83
C ALA A 112 8.30 0.10 -6.32
N MET A 113 8.36 1.08 -7.21
CA MET A 113 8.68 2.47 -6.88
C MET A 113 7.61 3.10 -5.98
N PHE A 114 6.32 2.93 -6.29
CA PHE A 114 5.25 3.49 -5.46
C PHE A 114 5.19 2.85 -4.08
N PHE A 115 5.27 1.52 -3.98
CA PHE A 115 5.30 0.84 -2.68
C PHE A 115 6.56 1.22 -1.89
N SER A 116 7.72 1.37 -2.53
CA SER A 116 8.95 1.84 -1.87
C SER A 116 8.77 3.24 -1.28
N PHE A 117 8.22 4.16 -2.08
CA PHE A 117 8.01 5.56 -1.68
C PHE A 117 7.10 5.66 -0.45
N VAL A 118 5.94 5.00 -0.49
CA VAL A 118 5.00 5.04 0.64
C VAL A 118 5.56 4.32 1.87
N THR A 119 6.31 3.23 1.68
CA THR A 119 7.02 2.54 2.77
C THR A 119 8.01 3.47 3.47
N ILE A 120 8.81 4.24 2.72
CA ILE A 120 9.76 5.21 3.29
C ILE A 120 9.01 6.30 4.06
N LEU A 121 7.88 6.79 3.54
CA LEU A 121 7.07 7.77 4.26
C LEU A 121 6.52 7.19 5.57
N ASN A 122 6.05 5.95 5.59
CA ASN A 122 5.60 5.29 6.82
C ASN A 122 6.74 5.01 7.80
N LEU A 123 7.94 4.69 7.31
CA LEU A 123 9.12 4.58 8.17
C LEU A 123 9.43 5.93 8.84
N LEU A 124 9.37 7.04 8.09
CA LEU A 124 9.53 8.40 8.64
C LEU A 124 8.45 8.71 9.68
N LEU A 125 7.20 8.29 9.45
CA LEU A 125 6.11 8.42 10.43
C LEU A 125 6.43 7.67 11.72
N ILE A 126 6.91 6.43 11.62
CA ILE A 126 7.30 5.61 12.78
C ILE A 126 8.46 6.26 13.53
N ILE A 127 9.59 6.54 12.86
CA ILE A 127 10.80 7.09 13.48
C ILE A 127 10.48 8.38 14.24
N LYS A 128 9.72 9.28 13.62
CA LYS A 128 9.37 10.57 14.21
C LYS A 128 8.47 10.45 15.45
N ASN A 129 7.68 9.39 15.52
CA ASN A 129 6.74 9.16 16.62
C ASN A 129 7.16 7.98 17.52
N PHE A 130 8.38 7.46 17.38
CA PHE A 130 8.84 6.25 18.09
C PHE A 130 8.71 6.32 19.62
N LYS A 131 8.87 7.51 20.22
CA LYS A 131 8.70 7.69 21.69
C LYS A 131 7.23 7.77 22.14
N LYS A 132 6.30 7.87 21.19
CA LYS A 132 4.86 8.10 21.40
C LYS A 132 4.01 6.92 20.93
N ILE A 133 4.62 5.99 20.20
CA ILE A 133 4.09 4.77 19.60
C ILE A 133 4.55 3.61 20.48
#